data_AF-F3ZFM0-F1
#
_entry.id   AF-F3ZFM0-F1
#
_cell.length_a   1.000
_cell.length_b   1.000
_cell.length_c   1.000
_cell.angle_alpha   90.00
_cell.angle_beta   90.00
_cell.angle_gamma   90.00
#
_symmetry.space_group_name_H-M   'P 1'
#
loop_
_entity.id
_entity.type
_entity.pdbx_description
1 polymer ?
#
loop_
_entity_poly.entity_id
_entity_poly.type
_entity_poly.pdbx_seq_one_letter_code
_entity_poly.pdbx_strand_id
1 'polypeptide(L)'
;MNRQHTRTYRRRTRLGLPAAALALAAATFAAAPPPAPPSPGAPAPAHATERRAHAELAGLTLAPVAPLGIGGFRGTYGVADSPRAGTTDDGDFTDPDGVLPYLTVTGQKVTRTAGASARARISGLALRTGATEWARVRPRAGSTGSLDTYAECAPTPTGPAARAYARSDATEVLVLGHLVAPGTTTLRVTGAELKHPSTVRDGTLTVTYAGYQQPQGEAPERARSARAGLRVHVTGTLRNTRGAIAYQGDLVDLRLGEVTADCAPTAPPSATPEAITTASPSATPSPSASPSPSRTASPVPAAAGAPGPPGPRAALLPGGPGMLAGTGTPAAMWLLGLSATLVVAGTGLVLRARHDIRTWGA
;
A
#
# COMPACT_ATOMS: atom_id res chain seq x y z
N MET A 1 -51.89 -28.22 -2.12
CA MET A 1 -51.59 -28.79 -0.79
C MET A 1 -50.09 -29.06 -0.69
N ASN A 2 -49.30 -28.21 -0.01
CA ASN A 2 -48.34 -28.60 1.03
C ASN A 2 -47.49 -27.40 1.52
N ARG A 3 -47.92 -26.89 2.67
CA ARG A 3 -47.16 -26.44 3.86
C ARG A 3 -45.98 -25.49 3.68
N GLN A 4 -46.30 -24.22 3.93
CA GLN A 4 -45.42 -23.16 4.41
C GLN A 4 -44.82 -23.52 5.78
N HIS A 5 -43.49 -23.40 5.91
CA HIS A 5 -42.80 -23.38 7.20
C HIS A 5 -42.41 -21.95 7.57
N THR A 6 -43.28 -21.30 8.33
CA THR A 6 -43.03 -19.99 8.96
C THR A 6 -42.13 -20.19 10.18
N ARG A 7 -40.85 -19.81 10.11
CA ARG A 7 -39.96 -19.76 11.29
C ARG A 7 -40.00 -18.37 11.91
N THR A 8 -40.79 -18.25 12.97
CA THR A 8 -40.77 -17.15 13.95
C THR A 8 -39.43 -17.06 14.66
N TYR A 9 -38.69 -15.97 14.48
CA TYR A 9 -37.51 -15.65 15.29
C TYR A 9 -37.92 -14.72 16.44
N ARG A 10 -37.86 -15.25 17.68
CA ARG A 10 -38.13 -14.51 18.92
C ARG A 10 -37.00 -13.51 19.19
N ARG A 11 -37.33 -12.22 19.27
CA ARG A 11 -36.55 -11.19 19.96
C ARG A 11 -36.32 -11.61 21.41
N ARG A 12 -35.06 -11.60 21.87
CA ARG A 12 -34.72 -11.47 23.29
C ARG A 12 -33.99 -10.15 23.51
N THR A 13 -34.74 -9.19 24.02
CA THR A 13 -34.27 -8.02 24.73
C THR A 13 -33.63 -8.46 26.04
N ARG A 14 -32.41 -8.02 26.35
CA ARG A 14 -31.92 -7.91 27.72
C ARG A 14 -31.40 -6.49 27.94
N LEU A 15 -32.12 -5.78 28.80
CA LEU A 15 -31.68 -4.59 29.51
C LEU A 15 -30.61 -4.96 30.56
N GLY A 16 -29.76 -3.99 30.92
CA GLY A 16 -29.17 -3.94 32.27
C GLY A 16 -27.66 -3.63 32.33
N LEU A 17 -27.34 -2.34 32.43
CA LEU A 17 -26.11 -1.70 33.00
C LEU A 17 -25.79 -2.23 34.43
N PRO A 18 -24.66 -1.88 35.13
CA PRO A 18 -23.83 -0.68 34.99
C PRO A 18 -22.31 -0.78 35.33
N ALA A 19 -21.64 0.36 35.15
CA ALA A 19 -20.63 1.00 36.02
C ALA A 19 -19.29 0.31 36.38
N ALA A 20 -18.23 0.95 35.86
CA ALA A 20 -17.14 1.55 36.62
C ALA A 20 -16.51 0.77 37.79
N ALA A 21 -15.27 0.33 37.59
CA ALA A 21 -14.28 0.24 38.66
C ALA A 21 -12.96 0.82 38.16
N LEU A 22 -12.74 2.09 38.50
CA LEU A 22 -11.44 2.74 38.52
C LEU A 22 -10.59 2.05 39.60
N ALA A 23 -9.58 1.30 39.19
CA ALA A 23 -8.51 0.86 40.09
C ALA A 23 -7.28 1.74 39.84
N LEU A 24 -7.03 2.68 40.76
CA LEU A 24 -5.74 3.36 40.88
C LEU A 24 -4.68 2.31 41.24
N ALA A 25 -3.79 2.00 40.31
CA ALA A 25 -2.53 1.33 40.62
C ALA A 25 -1.48 2.41 40.89
N ALA A 26 -1.14 2.59 42.17
CA ALA A 26 0.02 3.37 42.59
C ALA A 26 1.30 2.60 42.18
N ALA A 27 1.97 3.06 41.14
CA ALA A 27 3.28 2.56 40.77
C ALA A 27 4.35 3.29 41.59
N THR A 28 4.91 2.59 42.58
CA THR A 28 6.15 2.98 43.25
C THR A 28 7.28 3.00 42.23
N PHE A 29 7.87 4.17 41.98
CA PHE A 29 9.11 4.32 41.23
C PHE A 29 10.27 3.73 42.05
N ALA A 30 10.55 2.44 41.86
CA ALA A 30 11.85 1.88 42.19
C ALA A 30 12.83 2.36 41.12
N ALA A 31 13.82 3.17 41.52
CA ALA A 31 14.90 3.62 40.65
C ALA A 31 15.66 2.39 40.12
N ALA A 32 15.42 2.05 38.86
CA ALA A 32 16.20 1.05 38.15
C ALA A 32 17.65 1.56 37.99
N PRO A 33 18.67 0.69 38.17
CA PRO A 33 20.05 1.07 37.87
C PRO A 33 20.16 1.46 36.38
N PRO A 34 21.04 2.42 36.03
CA PRO A 34 21.19 2.85 34.65
C PRO A 34 21.53 1.66 33.74
N PRO A 35 20.96 1.59 32.52
CA PRO A 35 21.28 0.51 31.59
C PRO A 35 22.78 0.53 31.30
N ALA A 36 23.41 -0.64 31.43
CA ALA A 36 24.80 -0.83 31.06
C ALA A 36 25.01 -0.38 29.59
N PRO A 37 26.13 0.26 29.26
CA PRO A 37 26.44 0.61 27.88
C PRO A 37 26.41 -0.65 27.01
N PRO A 38 25.84 -0.59 25.79
CA PRO A 38 25.74 -1.76 24.92
C PRO A 38 27.14 -2.30 24.64
N SER A 39 27.38 -3.57 25.00
CA SER A 39 28.58 -4.28 24.60
C SER A 39 28.65 -4.28 23.06
N PRO A 40 29.75 -3.79 22.46
CA PRO A 40 29.94 -3.89 21.02
C PRO A 40 30.24 -5.35 20.69
N GLY A 41 29.22 -6.11 20.27
CA GLY A 41 29.42 -7.50 19.87
C GLY A 41 28.23 -8.45 19.99
N ALA A 42 27.08 -8.02 20.51
CA ALA A 42 25.85 -8.82 20.38
C ALA A 42 25.16 -8.47 19.06
N PRO A 43 25.05 -9.39 18.07
CA PRO A 43 24.19 -9.14 16.92
C PRO A 43 22.77 -8.90 17.44
N ALA A 44 22.14 -7.84 16.93
CA ALA A 44 20.70 -7.61 17.15
C ALA A 44 19.95 -8.92 16.86
N PRO A 45 18.89 -9.26 17.63
CA PRO A 45 18.10 -10.44 17.32
C PRO A 45 17.65 -10.33 15.86
N ALA A 46 18.12 -11.25 15.03
CA ALA A 46 17.67 -11.35 13.66
C ALA A 46 16.15 -11.49 13.75
N HIS A 47 15.40 -10.49 13.27
CA HIS A 47 13.98 -10.66 13.04
C HIS A 47 13.85 -11.95 12.24
N ALA A 48 13.21 -12.96 12.82
CA ALA A 48 12.89 -14.19 12.11
C ALA A 48 12.25 -13.74 10.79
N THR A 49 12.84 -14.17 9.67
CA THR A 49 12.30 -13.93 8.34
C THR A 49 10.97 -14.69 8.28
N GLU A 50 9.88 -14.03 8.68
CA GLU A 50 8.54 -14.59 8.71
C GLU A 50 7.89 -14.35 7.33
N ARG A 51 7.15 -15.34 6.82
CA ARG A 51 6.37 -15.16 5.59
C ARG A 51 5.33 -14.07 5.83
N ARG A 52 5.28 -13.08 4.93
CA ARG A 52 4.34 -11.96 5.00
C ARG A 52 3.46 -11.92 3.75
N ALA A 53 2.20 -11.57 3.93
CA ALA A 53 1.28 -11.32 2.82
C ALA A 53 0.56 -9.99 3.05
N HIS A 54 0.37 -9.23 1.97
CA HIS A 54 -0.26 -7.91 2.02
C HIS A 54 -1.18 -7.73 0.80
N ALA A 55 -2.33 -7.10 1.00
CA ALA A 55 -3.26 -6.77 -0.07
C ALA A 55 -3.80 -5.34 0.12
N GLU A 56 -3.88 -4.57 -0.96
CA GLU A 56 -4.43 -3.21 -1.02
C GLU A 56 -5.43 -3.16 -2.18
N LEU A 57 -6.65 -2.70 -1.91
CA LEU A 57 -7.69 -2.60 -2.94
C LEU A 57 -7.33 -1.48 -3.91
N ALA A 58 -7.01 -0.30 -3.38
CA ALA A 58 -6.65 0.85 -4.19
C ALA A 58 -5.61 1.73 -3.51
N GLY A 59 -4.64 2.17 -4.30
CA GLY A 59 -3.67 3.20 -3.96
C GLY A 59 -3.79 4.37 -4.89
N LEU A 60 -3.91 5.57 -4.32
CA LEU A 60 -4.07 6.79 -5.10
C LEU A 60 -2.97 7.77 -4.74
N THR A 61 -2.29 8.29 -5.75
CA THR A 61 -1.48 9.50 -5.66
C THR A 61 -1.99 10.52 -6.67
N LEU A 62 -2.30 11.72 -6.19
CA LEU A 62 -2.62 12.88 -7.01
C LEU A 62 -1.50 13.90 -6.85
N ALA A 63 -0.96 14.37 -7.97
CA ALA A 63 -0.03 15.48 -7.95
C ALA A 63 -0.78 16.80 -7.73
N PRO A 64 -0.17 17.81 -7.09
CA PRO A 64 -0.74 19.14 -7.06
C PRO A 64 -0.72 19.75 -8.48
N VAL A 65 -1.90 20.07 -9.02
CA VAL A 65 -2.07 20.65 -10.35
C VAL A 65 -2.87 21.95 -10.24
N ALA A 66 -2.15 23.06 -10.03
CA ALA A 66 -2.74 24.37 -9.77
C ALA A 66 -3.76 24.83 -10.84
N PRO A 67 -3.53 24.66 -12.17
CA PRO A 67 -4.52 25.05 -13.18
C PRO A 67 -5.86 24.32 -13.08
N LEU A 68 -5.89 23.15 -12.45
CA LEU A 68 -7.09 22.33 -12.24
C LEU A 68 -7.61 22.42 -10.80
N GLY A 69 -6.96 23.20 -9.94
CA GLY A 69 -7.31 23.27 -8.51
C GLY A 69 -7.17 21.92 -7.77
N ILE A 70 -6.37 21.00 -8.30
CA ILE A 70 -6.14 19.69 -7.67
C ILE A 70 -5.04 19.85 -6.62
N GLY A 71 -5.37 19.58 -5.37
CA GLY A 71 -4.40 19.45 -4.29
C GLY A 71 -3.64 18.13 -4.37
N GLY A 72 -2.42 18.10 -3.83
CA GLY A 72 -1.67 16.86 -3.70
C GLY A 72 -2.37 15.91 -2.71
N PHE A 73 -2.41 14.63 -3.04
CA PHE A 73 -3.00 13.60 -2.18
C PHE A 73 -2.23 12.29 -2.32
N ARG A 74 -2.13 11.53 -1.24
CA ARG A 74 -1.62 10.16 -1.25
C ARG A 74 -2.35 9.35 -0.19
N GLY A 75 -2.89 8.20 -0.58
CA GLY A 75 -3.60 7.33 0.34
C GLY A 75 -3.86 5.94 -0.23
N THR A 76 -4.27 5.04 0.66
CA THR A 76 -4.60 3.65 0.39
C THR A 76 -5.99 3.30 0.93
N TYR A 77 -6.64 2.33 0.32
CA TYR A 77 -7.99 1.91 0.71
C TYR A 77 -8.14 0.40 0.58
N GLY A 78 -8.84 -0.23 1.54
CA GLY A 78 -9.10 -1.66 1.54
C GLY A 78 -7.84 -2.46 1.80
N VAL A 79 -7.21 -2.31 2.96
CA VAL A 79 -5.89 -2.90 3.27
C VAL A 79 -6.06 -4.15 4.12
N ALA A 80 -5.41 -5.25 3.74
CA ALA A 80 -5.28 -6.46 4.56
C ALA A 80 -3.79 -6.77 4.75
N ASP A 81 -3.38 -7.10 5.98
CA ASP A 81 -1.98 -7.42 6.29
C ASP A 81 -1.88 -8.68 7.17
N SER A 82 -1.12 -9.65 6.69
CA SER A 82 -0.70 -10.82 7.45
C SER A 82 0.80 -10.76 7.67
N PRO A 83 1.27 -10.14 8.76
CA PRO A 83 2.70 -10.01 9.05
C PRO A 83 3.38 -11.36 9.36
N ARG A 84 2.58 -12.38 9.70
CA ARG A 84 3.05 -13.73 10.04
C ARG A 84 2.18 -14.81 9.38
N ALA A 85 2.82 -15.92 9.05
CA ALA A 85 2.13 -17.14 8.63
C ALA A 85 1.10 -17.59 9.68
N GLY A 86 -0.09 -18.01 9.22
CA GLY A 86 -1.20 -18.46 10.06
C GLY A 86 -2.21 -17.37 10.46
N THR A 87 -1.95 -16.09 10.20
CA THR A 87 -2.93 -15.02 10.39
C THR A 87 -3.86 -14.91 9.18
N THR A 88 -5.11 -14.50 9.40
CA THR A 88 -6.06 -14.15 8.34
C THR A 88 -6.58 -12.75 8.61
N ASP A 89 -6.61 -11.92 7.59
CA ASP A 89 -7.18 -10.57 7.62
C ASP A 89 -8.11 -10.42 6.41
N ASP A 90 -9.38 -10.05 6.66
CA ASP A 90 -10.43 -9.88 5.64
C ASP A 90 -10.52 -8.43 5.12
N GLY A 91 -9.54 -7.59 5.47
CA GLY A 91 -9.35 -6.24 4.94
C GLY A 91 -10.09 -5.15 5.71
N ASP A 92 -9.39 -4.05 5.96
CA ASP A 92 -9.93 -2.81 6.53
C ASP A 92 -10.38 -1.84 5.42
N PHE A 93 -11.68 -1.53 5.43
CA PHE A 93 -12.33 -0.59 4.50
C PHE A 93 -12.84 0.68 5.20
N THR A 94 -12.30 1.04 6.36
CA THR A 94 -12.69 2.25 7.11
C THR A 94 -12.25 3.56 6.46
N ASP A 95 -11.32 3.51 5.49
CA ASP A 95 -10.77 4.65 4.75
C ASP A 95 -10.00 5.67 5.63
N PRO A 96 -8.96 5.23 6.36
CA PRO A 96 -8.21 6.13 7.26
C PRO A 96 -7.46 7.23 6.50
N ASP A 97 -7.07 6.99 5.25
CA ASP A 97 -6.32 7.94 4.42
C ASP A 97 -7.25 8.93 3.68
N GLY A 98 -8.58 8.75 3.73
CA GLY A 98 -9.53 9.64 3.07
C GLY A 98 -9.49 9.55 1.54
N VAL A 99 -9.44 8.33 1.00
CA VAL A 99 -9.39 8.01 -0.44
C VAL A 99 -10.78 8.04 -1.07
N LEU A 100 -11.84 7.67 -0.35
CA LEU A 100 -13.21 7.58 -0.87
C LEU A 100 -13.84 8.91 -1.36
N PRO A 101 -13.42 10.11 -0.91
CA PRO A 101 -13.78 11.37 -1.55
C PRO A 101 -13.36 11.45 -3.03
N TYR A 102 -12.31 10.71 -3.43
CA TYR A 102 -11.80 10.68 -4.79
C TYR A 102 -12.20 9.41 -5.55
N LEU A 103 -12.31 8.28 -4.85
CA LEU A 103 -12.57 6.97 -5.44
C LEU A 103 -13.96 6.44 -5.09
N THR A 104 -14.74 6.14 -6.13
CA THR A 104 -15.98 5.36 -6.00
C THR A 104 -15.73 3.93 -6.45
N VAL A 105 -15.82 2.97 -5.52
CA VAL A 105 -15.78 1.54 -5.84
C VAL A 105 -17.19 1.02 -6.11
N THR A 106 -17.34 0.23 -7.16
CA THR A 106 -18.62 -0.34 -7.58
C THR A 106 -18.54 -1.86 -7.65
N GLY A 107 -19.63 -2.54 -7.28
CA GLY A 107 -19.69 -4.00 -7.27
C GLY A 107 -18.91 -4.62 -6.10
N GLN A 108 -18.25 -5.76 -6.35
CA GLN A 108 -17.50 -6.46 -5.32
C GLN A 108 -16.19 -5.74 -5.00
N LYS A 109 -15.92 -5.61 -3.69
CA LYS A 109 -14.63 -5.23 -3.12
C LYS A 109 -14.19 -6.34 -2.18
N VAL A 110 -13.00 -6.88 -2.42
CA VAL A 110 -12.39 -7.89 -1.56
C VAL A 110 -10.92 -7.57 -1.46
N THR A 111 -10.40 -7.51 -0.25
CA THR A 111 -8.99 -7.67 0.05
C THR A 111 -8.87 -8.63 1.20
N ARG A 112 -7.95 -9.58 1.08
CA ARG A 112 -7.79 -10.60 2.09
C ARG A 112 -6.39 -11.14 2.05
N THR A 113 -5.85 -11.41 3.22
CA THR A 113 -4.63 -12.21 3.39
C THR A 113 -4.96 -13.45 4.22
N ALA A 114 -4.30 -14.55 3.91
CA ALA A 114 -4.43 -15.80 4.65
C ALA A 114 -3.10 -16.54 4.64
N GLY A 115 -2.44 -16.58 5.80
CA GLY A 115 -1.09 -17.12 5.94
C GLY A 115 -0.09 -16.37 5.06
N ALA A 116 0.42 -17.04 4.03
CA ALA A 116 1.38 -16.48 3.08
C ALA A 116 0.77 -16.22 1.69
N SER A 117 -0.55 -15.97 1.65
CA SER A 117 -1.29 -15.63 0.45
C SER A 117 -2.05 -14.31 0.61
N ALA A 118 -2.16 -13.57 -0.48
CA ALA A 118 -2.86 -12.30 -0.59
C ALA A 118 -3.77 -12.32 -1.82
N ARG A 119 -4.97 -11.76 -1.70
CA ARG A 119 -5.92 -11.62 -2.80
C ARG A 119 -6.60 -10.26 -2.77
N ALA A 120 -6.86 -9.70 -3.94
CA ALA A 120 -7.73 -8.54 -4.10
C ALA A 120 -8.66 -8.72 -5.31
N ARG A 121 -9.91 -8.25 -5.17
CA ARG A 121 -10.90 -8.27 -6.25
C ARG A 121 -11.70 -6.98 -6.30
N ILE A 122 -11.81 -6.42 -7.50
CA ILE A 122 -12.52 -5.16 -7.78
C ILE A 122 -13.35 -5.33 -9.05
N SER A 123 -14.66 -5.16 -8.95
CA SER A 123 -15.54 -5.21 -10.12
C SER A 123 -15.50 -3.92 -10.94
N GLY A 124 -15.40 -2.76 -10.28
CA GLY A 124 -15.29 -1.49 -10.96
C GLY A 124 -14.94 -0.35 -10.03
N LEU A 125 -14.40 0.71 -10.59
CA LEU A 125 -13.93 1.88 -9.86
C LEU A 125 -14.00 3.13 -10.75
N ALA A 126 -14.29 4.28 -10.15
CA ALA A 126 -14.20 5.58 -10.79
C ALA A 126 -13.39 6.55 -9.90
N LEU A 127 -12.42 7.22 -10.51
CA LEU A 127 -11.63 8.29 -9.91
C LEU A 127 -12.17 9.64 -10.34
N ARG A 128 -12.53 10.47 -9.37
CA ARG A 128 -13.05 11.81 -9.57
C ARG A 128 -12.27 12.82 -8.72
N THR A 129 -11.97 13.97 -9.30
CA THR A 129 -11.47 15.14 -8.57
C THR A 129 -12.38 16.31 -8.90
N GLY A 130 -13.18 16.74 -7.93
CA GLY A 130 -14.23 17.73 -8.17
C GLY A 130 -15.22 17.25 -9.25
N ALA A 131 -15.38 18.02 -10.32
CA ALA A 131 -16.30 17.70 -11.41
C ALA A 131 -15.74 16.69 -12.43
N THR A 132 -14.44 16.41 -12.39
CA THR A 132 -13.73 15.69 -13.45
C THR A 132 -13.58 14.22 -13.08
N GLU A 133 -14.05 13.33 -13.97
CA GLU A 133 -13.80 11.90 -13.87
C GLU A 133 -12.53 11.55 -14.64
N TRP A 134 -11.45 11.34 -13.90
CA TRP A 134 -10.12 11.10 -14.47
C TRP A 134 -9.99 9.71 -15.04
N ALA A 135 -10.41 8.70 -14.28
CA ALA A 135 -10.27 7.32 -14.68
C ALA A 135 -11.52 6.53 -14.29
N ARG A 136 -11.90 5.58 -15.14
CA ARG A 136 -12.90 4.56 -14.84
C ARG A 136 -12.36 3.20 -15.23
N VAL A 137 -12.43 2.28 -14.29
CA VAL A 137 -12.08 0.87 -14.49
C VAL A 137 -13.37 0.09 -14.35
N ARG A 138 -13.77 -0.64 -15.38
CA ARG A 138 -15.05 -1.36 -15.37
C ARG A 138 -14.95 -2.67 -16.14
N PRO A 139 -15.90 -3.61 -15.95
CA PRO A 139 -15.96 -4.80 -16.77
C PRO A 139 -16.10 -4.38 -18.23
N ARG A 140 -15.41 -5.10 -19.12
CA ARG A 140 -15.54 -4.91 -20.56
C ARG A 140 -17.01 -5.10 -20.97
N ALA A 141 -17.47 -4.35 -21.98
CA ALA A 141 -18.83 -4.52 -22.47
C ALA A 141 -19.14 -6.00 -22.79
N GLY A 142 -20.22 -6.54 -22.21
CA GLY A 142 -20.60 -7.95 -22.34
C GLY A 142 -19.89 -8.91 -21.37
N SER A 143 -19.03 -8.41 -20.48
CA SER A 143 -18.36 -9.18 -19.43
C SER A 143 -18.92 -8.84 -18.05
N THR A 144 -19.01 -9.85 -17.18
CA THR A 144 -19.25 -9.68 -15.73
C THR A 144 -17.96 -9.84 -14.92
N GLY A 145 -16.81 -9.89 -15.60
CA GLY A 145 -15.52 -10.10 -14.96
C GLY A 145 -15.09 -8.92 -14.10
N SER A 146 -14.11 -9.21 -13.23
CA SER A 146 -13.51 -8.25 -12.29
C SER A 146 -12.00 -8.29 -12.43
N LEU A 147 -11.33 -7.22 -12.02
CA LEU A 147 -9.91 -7.31 -11.71
C LEU A 147 -9.75 -8.27 -10.54
N ASP A 148 -8.98 -9.34 -10.73
CA ASP A 148 -8.68 -10.35 -9.72
C ASP A 148 -7.16 -10.54 -9.66
N THR A 149 -6.59 -10.29 -8.49
CA THR A 149 -5.15 -10.39 -8.26
C THR A 149 -4.87 -11.29 -7.08
N TYR A 150 -3.78 -12.04 -7.19
CA TYR A 150 -3.37 -13.01 -6.20
C TYR A 150 -1.86 -13.11 -6.13
N ALA A 151 -1.34 -13.29 -4.92
CA ALA A 151 0.05 -13.64 -4.66
C ALA A 151 0.11 -14.69 -3.56
N GLU A 152 1.01 -15.66 -3.69
CA GLU A 152 1.24 -16.67 -2.66
C GLU A 152 2.69 -17.13 -2.58
N CYS A 153 3.04 -17.62 -1.41
CA CYS A 153 4.20 -18.50 -1.22
C CYS A 153 3.77 -19.95 -1.28
N ALA A 154 4.45 -20.74 -2.11
CA ALA A 154 4.23 -22.18 -2.18
C ALA A 154 4.53 -22.85 -0.82
N PRO A 155 3.79 -23.92 -0.47
CA PRO A 155 4.11 -24.73 0.69
C PRO A 155 5.47 -25.43 0.49
N THR A 156 6.23 -25.59 1.57
CA THR A 156 7.44 -26.43 1.64
C THR A 156 7.09 -27.90 1.36
N PRO A 157 8.01 -28.73 0.80
CA PRO A 157 9.47 -28.61 0.76
C PRO A 157 10.08 -28.07 -0.56
N THR A 158 9.25 -27.64 -1.52
CA THR A 158 9.64 -27.34 -2.92
C THR A 158 10.55 -26.11 -3.14
N GLY A 159 11.21 -25.61 -2.11
CA GLY A 159 12.00 -24.37 -2.15
C GLY A 159 11.16 -23.09 -1.97
N PRO A 160 11.78 -21.90 -1.87
CA PRO A 160 11.06 -20.63 -1.84
C PRO A 160 10.50 -20.37 -3.23
N ALA A 161 9.30 -20.88 -3.49
CA ALA A 161 8.56 -20.57 -4.69
C ALA A 161 7.48 -19.53 -4.36
N ALA A 162 7.47 -18.44 -5.12
CA ALA A 162 6.48 -17.39 -5.02
C ALA A 162 5.74 -17.30 -6.35
N ARG A 163 4.42 -17.13 -6.31
CA ARG A 163 3.56 -17.05 -7.50
C ARG A 163 2.65 -15.85 -7.38
N ALA A 164 2.38 -15.17 -8.49
CA ALA A 164 1.32 -14.18 -8.57
C ALA A 164 0.65 -14.19 -9.93
N TYR A 165 -0.60 -13.75 -9.96
CA TYR A 165 -1.32 -13.46 -11.20
C TYR A 165 -2.10 -12.15 -11.07
N ALA A 166 -2.26 -11.46 -12.20
CA ALA A 166 -3.19 -10.34 -12.35
C ALA A 166 -4.13 -10.62 -13.52
N ARG A 167 -5.40 -10.95 -13.22
CA ARG A 167 -6.43 -11.15 -14.24
C ARG A 167 -7.15 -9.84 -14.50
N SER A 168 -6.72 -9.13 -15.54
CA SER A 168 -7.27 -7.82 -15.94
C SER A 168 -7.89 -7.82 -17.34
N ASP A 169 -7.87 -8.94 -18.05
CA ASP A 169 -8.36 -9.12 -19.44
C ASP A 169 -9.87 -8.87 -19.59
N ALA A 170 -10.63 -9.10 -18.52
CA ALA A 170 -12.06 -8.83 -18.46
C ALA A 170 -12.41 -7.36 -18.14
N THR A 171 -11.41 -6.50 -17.97
CA THR A 171 -11.58 -5.10 -17.51
C THR A 171 -11.13 -4.12 -18.60
N GLU A 172 -11.87 -3.04 -18.76
CA GLU A 172 -11.49 -1.91 -19.61
C GLU A 172 -11.23 -0.66 -18.77
N VAL A 173 -10.29 0.17 -19.24
CA VAL A 173 -9.91 1.42 -18.59
C VAL A 173 -10.24 2.59 -19.50
N LEU A 174 -10.99 3.54 -18.95
CA LEU A 174 -11.26 4.81 -19.59
C LEU A 174 -10.52 5.92 -18.84
N VAL A 175 -9.90 6.83 -19.58
CA VAL A 175 -9.33 8.07 -19.02
C VAL A 175 -10.02 9.26 -19.68
N LEU A 176 -10.64 10.11 -18.86
CA LEU A 176 -11.48 11.22 -19.32
C LEU A 176 -12.54 10.79 -20.36
N GLY A 177 -13.07 9.57 -20.23
CA GLY A 177 -14.06 8.99 -21.15
C GLY A 177 -13.47 8.31 -22.39
N HIS A 178 -12.16 8.39 -22.64
CA HIS A 178 -11.50 7.70 -23.74
C HIS A 178 -11.05 6.30 -23.33
N LEU A 179 -11.38 5.28 -24.12
CA LEU A 179 -10.89 3.93 -23.91
C LEU A 179 -9.37 3.88 -24.15
N VAL A 180 -8.63 3.32 -23.18
CA VAL A 180 -7.17 3.20 -23.22
C VAL A 180 -6.79 1.73 -23.26
N ALA A 181 -6.00 1.34 -24.27
CA ALA A 181 -5.45 0.00 -24.38
C ALA A 181 -4.27 -0.19 -23.41
N PRO A 182 -3.96 -1.44 -22.98
CA PRO A 182 -2.75 -1.72 -22.23
C PRO A 182 -1.49 -1.21 -22.97
N GLY A 183 -0.56 -0.62 -22.22
CA GLY A 183 0.62 0.09 -22.75
C GLY A 183 0.51 1.59 -22.54
N THR A 184 1.08 2.36 -23.47
CA THR A 184 1.13 3.83 -23.40
C THR A 184 0.25 4.42 -24.50
N THR A 185 -0.64 5.34 -24.14
CA THR A 185 -1.53 6.06 -25.05
C THR A 185 -1.44 7.56 -24.80
N THR A 186 -1.35 8.34 -25.87
CA THR A 186 -1.37 9.81 -25.79
C THR A 186 -2.76 10.33 -26.10
N LEU A 187 -3.30 11.18 -25.23
CA LEU A 187 -4.60 11.83 -25.38
C LEU A 187 -4.41 13.34 -25.52
N ARG A 188 -5.03 13.94 -26.55
CA ARG A 188 -5.20 15.39 -26.61
C ARG A 188 -6.46 15.75 -25.85
N VAL A 189 -6.37 16.75 -24.99
CA VAL A 189 -7.48 17.16 -24.14
C VAL A 189 -7.71 18.65 -24.21
N THR A 190 -8.95 19.05 -23.96
CA THR A 190 -9.38 20.45 -23.85
C THR A 190 -9.69 20.82 -22.42
N GLY A 191 -9.71 22.12 -22.11
CA GLY A 191 -10.20 22.60 -20.82
C GLY A 191 -11.65 22.15 -20.54
N ALA A 192 -12.49 21.98 -21.55
CA ALA A 192 -13.88 21.54 -21.39
C ALA A 192 -14.00 20.06 -20.97
N GLU A 193 -13.15 19.19 -21.51
CA GLU A 193 -13.06 17.77 -21.09
C GLU A 193 -12.56 17.67 -19.65
N LEU A 194 -11.56 18.50 -19.31
CA LEU A 194 -11.03 18.61 -17.95
C LEU A 194 -11.98 19.33 -16.97
N LYS A 195 -13.10 19.90 -17.43
CA LYS A 195 -14.01 20.75 -16.63
C LYS A 195 -13.37 22.02 -16.07
N HIS A 196 -12.32 22.51 -16.72
CA HIS A 196 -11.58 23.74 -16.41
C HIS A 196 -11.32 24.61 -17.65
N PRO A 197 -12.36 25.01 -18.43
CA PRO A 197 -12.18 25.76 -19.67
C PRO A 197 -11.68 27.20 -19.47
N SER A 198 -11.84 27.77 -18.28
CA SER A 198 -11.41 29.15 -17.96
C SER A 198 -9.92 29.25 -17.65
N THR A 199 -9.29 28.16 -17.21
CA THR A 199 -7.88 28.12 -16.79
C THR A 199 -7.00 27.33 -17.76
N VAL A 200 -7.55 26.31 -18.42
CA VAL A 200 -6.84 25.46 -19.38
C VAL A 200 -7.48 25.60 -20.75
N ARG A 201 -6.65 25.83 -21.77
CA ARG A 201 -7.08 25.82 -23.17
C ARG A 201 -7.09 24.40 -23.71
N ASP A 202 -5.93 23.77 -23.64
CA ASP A 202 -5.66 22.44 -24.16
C ASP A 202 -4.50 21.78 -23.40
N GLY A 203 -4.33 20.49 -23.60
CA GLY A 203 -3.23 19.73 -23.06
C GLY A 203 -2.98 18.44 -23.82
N THR A 204 -1.87 17.79 -23.49
CA THR A 204 -1.52 16.45 -23.93
C THR A 204 -1.25 15.59 -22.71
N LEU A 205 -1.97 14.50 -22.57
CA LEU A 205 -1.81 13.52 -21.52
C LEU A 205 -1.14 12.26 -22.07
N THR A 206 -0.20 11.72 -21.33
CA THR A 206 0.38 10.39 -21.58
C THR A 206 -0.16 9.46 -20.52
N VAL A 207 -0.97 8.50 -20.94
CA VAL A 207 -1.57 7.49 -20.07
C VAL A 207 -0.81 6.19 -20.26
N THR A 208 -0.25 5.66 -19.17
CA THR A 208 0.33 4.34 -19.13
C THR A 208 -0.54 3.43 -18.28
N TYR A 209 -1.04 2.36 -18.87
CA TYR A 209 -1.92 1.40 -18.21
C TYR A 209 -1.38 -0.02 -18.40
N ALA A 210 -1.11 -0.75 -17.32
CA ALA A 210 -0.70 -2.15 -17.43
C ALA A 210 -1.07 -2.94 -16.17
N GLY A 211 -1.55 -4.17 -16.40
CA GLY A 211 -1.47 -5.22 -15.39
C GLY A 211 -0.02 -5.67 -15.27
N TYR A 212 0.42 -5.95 -14.06
CA TYR A 212 1.76 -6.46 -13.84
C TYR A 212 1.71 -7.62 -12.83
N GLN A 213 2.62 -8.55 -13.02
CA GLN A 213 2.78 -9.71 -12.16
C GLN A 213 4.26 -10.09 -12.13
N GLN A 214 4.74 -10.47 -10.95
CA GLN A 214 6.11 -10.89 -10.68
C GLN A 214 6.06 -12.05 -9.68
N PRO A 215 6.89 -13.09 -9.85
CA PRO A 215 7.85 -13.32 -10.94
C PRO A 215 7.16 -13.54 -12.30
N GLN A 216 7.89 -13.30 -13.41
CA GLN A 216 7.43 -13.58 -14.78
C GLN A 216 8.10 -14.86 -15.33
N GLY A 217 7.39 -15.63 -16.14
CA GLY A 217 7.92 -16.81 -16.84
C GLY A 217 8.11 -18.05 -15.97
N GLU A 218 8.88 -19.03 -16.47
CA GLU A 218 9.08 -20.38 -15.91
C GLU A 218 10.03 -20.45 -14.69
N ALA A 219 10.44 -19.32 -14.11
CA ALA A 219 11.31 -19.27 -12.94
C ALA A 219 10.62 -18.94 -11.58
N PRO A 220 9.35 -19.32 -11.30
CA PRO A 220 8.70 -19.02 -10.02
C PRO A 220 9.30 -19.83 -8.85
N GLU A 221 9.98 -20.95 -9.14
CA GLU A 221 10.50 -21.89 -8.14
C GLU A 221 11.65 -21.34 -7.28
N ARG A 222 12.29 -20.25 -7.71
CA ARG A 222 13.36 -19.57 -6.96
C ARG A 222 12.96 -18.19 -6.45
N ALA A 223 11.75 -17.74 -6.78
CA ALA A 223 11.29 -16.41 -6.42
C ALA A 223 10.97 -16.33 -4.93
N ARG A 224 11.58 -15.35 -4.25
CA ARG A 224 11.36 -15.11 -2.81
C ARG A 224 10.26 -14.10 -2.52
N SER A 225 9.68 -13.51 -3.56
CA SER A 225 8.60 -12.55 -3.45
C SER A 225 7.72 -12.66 -4.68
N ALA A 226 6.42 -12.50 -4.50
CA ALA A 226 5.49 -12.37 -5.60
C ALA A 226 4.65 -11.10 -5.43
N ARG A 227 4.35 -10.42 -6.54
CA ARG A 227 3.53 -9.22 -6.58
C ARG A 227 2.66 -9.21 -7.81
N ALA A 228 1.42 -8.78 -7.66
CA ALA A 228 0.53 -8.52 -8.79
C ALA A 228 -0.34 -7.30 -8.54
N GLY A 229 -0.79 -6.67 -9.63
CA GLY A 229 -1.64 -5.51 -9.56
C GLY A 229 -1.93 -4.93 -10.94
N LEU A 230 -2.65 -3.81 -10.93
CA LEU A 230 -2.97 -3.03 -12.11
C LEU A 230 -2.60 -1.57 -11.84
N ARG A 231 -1.83 -0.94 -12.74
CA ARG A 231 -1.44 0.46 -12.58
C ARG A 231 -1.95 1.29 -13.74
N VAL A 232 -2.56 2.44 -13.42
CA VAL A 232 -2.92 3.51 -14.35
C VAL A 232 -2.16 4.76 -13.91
N HIS A 233 -1.22 5.19 -14.75
CA HIS A 233 -0.40 6.37 -14.50
C HIS A 233 -0.66 7.39 -15.60
N VAL A 234 -0.93 8.64 -15.21
CA VAL A 234 -1.23 9.74 -16.12
C VAL A 234 -0.23 10.85 -15.86
N THR A 235 0.51 11.21 -16.90
CA THR A 235 1.35 12.41 -16.93
C THR A 235 0.85 13.33 -18.03
N GLY A 236 1.32 14.58 -18.07
CA GLY A 236 0.87 15.47 -19.12
C GLY A 236 1.43 16.88 -19.07
N THR A 237 1.08 17.62 -20.11
CA THR A 237 1.34 19.04 -20.29
C THR A 237 0.02 19.76 -20.48
N LEU A 238 -0.22 20.82 -19.73
CA LEU A 238 -1.41 21.66 -19.85
C LEU A 238 -0.99 23.08 -20.24
N ARG A 239 -1.73 23.69 -21.17
CA ARG A 239 -1.54 25.07 -21.59
C ARG A 239 -2.70 25.93 -21.09
N ASN A 240 -2.38 27.12 -20.59
CA ASN A 240 -3.40 28.07 -20.18
C ASN A 240 -4.11 28.69 -21.40
N THR A 241 -5.13 29.52 -21.13
CA THR A 241 -5.90 30.27 -22.14
C THR A 241 -5.05 31.21 -23.00
N ARG A 242 -3.83 31.57 -22.55
CA ARG A 242 -2.85 32.37 -23.31
C ARG A 242 -1.88 31.53 -24.14
N GLY A 243 -2.00 30.19 -24.11
CA GLY A 243 -1.15 29.26 -24.85
C GLY A 243 0.19 28.90 -24.18
N ALA A 244 0.51 29.49 -23.03
CA ALA A 244 1.71 29.17 -22.28
C ALA A 244 1.54 27.86 -21.48
N ILE A 245 2.63 27.13 -21.26
CA ILE A 245 2.63 25.93 -20.42
C ILE A 245 2.29 26.35 -18.99
N ALA A 246 1.16 25.86 -18.50
CA ALA A 246 0.68 26.12 -17.14
C ALA A 246 1.03 24.96 -16.19
N TYR A 247 1.24 23.76 -16.74
CA TYR A 247 1.61 22.58 -15.98
C TYR A 247 2.35 21.57 -16.87
N GLN A 248 3.32 20.87 -16.30
CA GLN A 248 3.98 19.72 -16.92
C GLN A 248 4.46 18.76 -15.81
N GLY A 249 4.00 17.51 -15.83
CA GLY A 249 4.37 16.53 -14.82
C GLY A 249 3.36 15.40 -14.65
N ASP A 250 3.41 14.73 -13.51
CA ASP A 250 2.48 13.68 -13.12
C ASP A 250 1.11 14.27 -12.76
N LEU A 251 0.02 13.57 -13.02
CA LEU A 251 -1.31 13.99 -12.58
C LEU A 251 -1.92 12.97 -11.64
N VAL A 252 -1.90 11.71 -12.05
CA VAL A 252 -2.54 10.60 -11.34
C VAL A 252 -1.63 9.37 -11.37
N ASP A 253 -1.49 8.71 -10.23
CA ASP A 253 -1.03 7.33 -10.15
C ASP A 253 -2.05 6.52 -9.35
N LEU A 254 -2.74 5.62 -10.04
CA LEU A 254 -3.77 4.75 -9.49
C LEU A 254 -3.28 3.32 -9.58
N ARG A 255 -3.16 2.67 -8.42
CA ARG A 255 -2.79 1.27 -8.26
C ARG A 255 -4.01 0.51 -7.77
N LEU A 256 -4.34 -0.61 -8.40
CA LEU A 256 -5.56 -1.38 -8.10
C LEU A 256 -5.21 -2.85 -7.87
N GLY A 257 -5.82 -3.43 -6.84
CA GLY A 257 -5.66 -4.83 -6.49
C GLY A 257 -4.20 -5.20 -6.25
N GLU A 258 -3.46 -4.35 -5.54
CA GLU A 258 -2.06 -4.59 -5.24
C GLU A 258 -1.96 -5.73 -4.23
N VAL A 259 -1.23 -6.80 -4.56
CA VAL A 259 -0.98 -7.92 -3.66
C VAL A 259 0.50 -8.24 -3.62
N THR A 260 1.04 -8.52 -2.44
CA THR A 260 2.40 -9.02 -2.26
C THR A 260 2.43 -10.23 -1.34
N ALA A 261 3.35 -11.16 -1.63
CA ALA A 261 3.71 -12.26 -0.76
C ALA A 261 5.23 -12.35 -0.67
N ASP A 262 5.77 -12.24 0.54
CA ASP A 262 7.19 -12.34 0.84
C ASP A 262 7.49 -13.73 1.43
N CYS A 263 8.25 -14.51 0.68
CA CYS A 263 8.54 -15.91 0.97
C CYS A 263 9.92 -16.02 1.62
N ALA A 264 9.92 -16.03 2.95
CA ALA A 264 11.12 -16.30 3.70
C ALA A 264 11.75 -17.66 3.34
N PRO A 265 13.09 -17.76 3.30
CA PRO A 265 13.75 -19.06 3.22
C PRO A 265 13.36 -19.89 4.44
N THR A 266 12.91 -21.12 4.20
CA THR A 266 12.76 -22.09 5.29
C THR A 266 14.16 -22.45 5.75
N ALA A 267 14.56 -22.00 6.93
CA ALA A 267 15.79 -22.50 7.54
C ALA A 267 15.63 -24.03 7.70
N PRO A 268 16.61 -24.83 7.27
CA PRO A 268 16.57 -26.27 7.56
C PRO A 268 16.48 -26.46 9.08
N PRO A 269 15.79 -27.51 9.59
CA PRO A 269 15.80 -27.79 11.02
C PRO A 269 17.27 -27.91 11.45
N SER A 270 17.67 -27.07 12.40
CA SER A 270 18.99 -27.15 13.01
C SER A 270 19.14 -28.57 13.57
N ALA A 271 20.14 -29.30 13.10
CA ALA A 271 20.44 -30.62 13.61
C ALA A 271 20.64 -30.49 15.12
N THR A 272 19.82 -31.19 15.90
CA THR A 272 20.04 -31.38 17.33
C THR A 272 21.47 -31.89 17.51
N PRO A 273 22.33 -31.27 18.33
CA PRO A 273 23.67 -31.79 18.56
C PRO A 273 23.56 -33.22 19.07
N GLU A 274 24.10 -34.19 18.33
CA GLU A 274 24.32 -35.54 18.83
C GLU A 274 25.15 -35.43 20.12
N ALA A 275 24.62 -36.00 21.20
CA ALA A 275 25.34 -36.12 22.44
C ALA A 275 26.61 -36.94 22.19
N ILE A 276 27.76 -36.28 22.27
CA ILE A 276 29.07 -36.94 22.20
C ILE A 276 29.19 -37.80 23.45
N THR A 277 29.06 -39.12 23.30
CA THR A 277 29.41 -40.09 24.33
C THR A 277 30.90 -39.95 24.64
N THR A 278 31.23 -39.42 25.81
CA THR A 278 32.57 -39.40 26.39
C THR A 278 33.09 -40.82 26.58
N ALA A 279 33.96 -41.27 25.68
CA ALA A 279 34.88 -42.36 25.96
C ALA A 279 36.04 -41.82 26.81
N SER A 280 36.27 -42.47 27.95
CA SER A 280 37.32 -42.17 28.93
C SER A 280 38.70 -42.62 28.42
N PRO A 281 39.75 -41.77 28.45
CA PRO A 281 41.12 -42.24 28.51
C PRO A 281 41.72 -41.99 29.88
N SER A 282 42.13 -43.09 30.51
CA SER A 282 43.00 -43.12 31.70
C SER A 282 44.46 -42.98 31.24
N ALA A 283 45.19 -42.00 31.79
CA ALA A 283 46.58 -42.13 32.28
C ALA A 283 47.23 -40.75 32.55
N THR A 284 47.90 -40.65 33.69
CA THR A 284 48.85 -39.61 34.14
C THR A 284 49.95 -40.42 34.86
N PRO A 285 51.27 -40.11 34.79
CA PRO A 285 51.82 -38.83 35.27
C PRO A 285 53.06 -38.19 34.56
N SER A 286 53.28 -36.94 35.00
CA SER A 286 54.33 -35.90 34.79
C SER A 286 55.79 -36.33 35.12
N PRO A 287 56.83 -35.43 35.16
CA PRO A 287 57.04 -34.05 34.66
C PRO A 287 58.43 -33.83 33.96
N SER A 288 58.75 -32.62 33.46
CA SER A 288 59.97 -31.84 33.85
C SER A 288 60.50 -30.84 32.79
N ALA A 289 60.91 -29.67 33.31
CA ALA A 289 61.92 -28.69 32.88
C ALA A 289 61.64 -27.64 31.77
N SER A 290 61.60 -26.39 32.23
CA SER A 290 61.94 -25.13 31.52
C SER A 290 63.47 -25.01 31.37
N PRO A 291 64.02 -24.30 30.34
CA PRO A 291 64.25 -22.84 30.47
C PRO A 291 64.11 -22.01 29.17
N SER A 292 63.89 -20.70 29.34
CA SER A 292 64.14 -19.60 28.37
C SER A 292 65.66 -19.25 28.35
N PRO A 293 66.30 -18.52 27.38
CA PRO A 293 65.84 -17.25 26.79
C PRO A 293 66.37 -16.78 25.38
N SER A 294 65.84 -15.63 24.93
CA SER A 294 66.51 -14.45 24.28
C SER A 294 66.88 -14.34 22.78
N ARG A 295 66.27 -13.30 22.14
CA ARG A 295 66.76 -12.28 21.15
C ARG A 295 67.18 -12.79 19.73
N THR A 296 67.22 -12.05 18.61
CA THR A 296 67.37 -10.60 18.28
C THR A 296 67.01 -10.33 16.80
N ALA A 297 66.51 -9.12 16.51
CA ALA A 297 66.71 -8.24 15.34
C ALA A 297 66.10 -8.48 13.93
N SER A 298 65.47 -7.38 13.48
CA SER A 298 65.15 -6.90 12.12
C SER A 298 66.41 -6.62 11.27
N PRO A 299 66.38 -6.47 9.92
CA PRO A 299 65.83 -5.25 9.28
C PRO A 299 65.17 -5.38 7.88
N VAL A 300 64.49 -4.28 7.52
CA VAL A 300 63.83 -3.81 6.26
C VAL A 300 64.90 -3.29 5.25
N PRO A 301 64.78 -3.39 3.88
CA PRO A 301 64.09 -2.41 2.97
C PRO A 301 63.55 -3.01 1.64
N ALA A 302 62.94 -2.34 0.64
CA ALA A 302 62.11 -1.14 0.48
C ALA A 302 61.40 -1.19 -0.92
N ALA A 303 60.20 -0.61 -0.97
CA ALA A 303 59.42 0.05 -2.04
C ALA A 303 59.59 -0.26 -3.55
N ALA A 304 58.46 -0.28 -4.28
CA ALA A 304 58.10 0.75 -5.28
C ALA A 304 56.69 0.56 -5.89
N GLY A 305 55.96 1.67 -6.11
CA GLY A 305 54.97 1.79 -7.21
C GLY A 305 53.53 2.17 -6.84
N ALA A 306 53.23 3.48 -6.85
CA ALA A 306 51.87 4.02 -6.97
C ALA A 306 51.38 3.95 -8.43
N PRO A 307 50.06 4.10 -8.69
CA PRO A 307 49.59 5.41 -9.16
C PRO A 307 48.24 5.85 -8.54
N GLY A 308 48.08 7.15 -8.32
CA GLY A 308 46.88 7.77 -7.73
C GLY A 308 45.77 8.09 -8.75
N PRO A 309 44.62 8.61 -8.27
CA PRO A 309 43.63 9.26 -9.13
C PRO A 309 43.38 10.74 -8.78
N PRO A 310 42.90 11.55 -9.77
CA PRO A 310 42.65 12.98 -9.62
C PRO A 310 41.26 13.31 -9.08
N GLY A 311 41.14 14.40 -8.31
CA GLY A 311 39.85 14.98 -7.89
C GLY A 311 39.28 16.00 -8.90
N PRO A 312 38.06 16.50 -8.64
CA PRO A 312 37.86 17.94 -8.81
C PRO A 312 36.94 18.62 -7.77
N ARG A 313 37.39 19.81 -7.35
CA ARG A 313 36.67 21.09 -7.13
C ARG A 313 35.45 21.14 -6.21
N ALA A 314 35.65 21.72 -5.02
CA ALA A 314 34.60 22.41 -4.26
C ALA A 314 34.72 23.93 -4.49
N ALA A 315 33.60 24.57 -4.81
CA ALA A 315 33.45 26.00 -4.96
C ALA A 315 33.02 26.64 -3.62
N LEU A 316 33.56 27.83 -3.36
CA LEU A 316 33.17 28.77 -2.31
C LEU A 316 31.75 29.31 -2.53
N LEU A 317 31.00 29.55 -1.45
CA LEU A 317 30.30 30.82 -1.17
C LEU A 317 29.78 30.86 0.30
N PRO A 318 29.67 32.06 0.92
CA PRO A 318 29.52 32.27 2.36
C PRO A 318 28.11 32.66 2.83
N GLY A 319 27.82 32.39 4.10
CA GLY A 319 27.21 33.29 5.11
C GLY A 319 25.82 33.91 4.90
N GLY A 320 24.89 33.62 5.83
CA GLY A 320 23.89 34.61 6.29
C GLY A 320 22.55 34.02 6.78
N PRO A 321 21.90 34.60 7.81
CA PRO A 321 21.21 33.86 8.88
C PRO A 321 19.67 33.98 8.89
N GLY A 322 19.04 33.23 9.81
CA GLY A 322 17.60 33.01 9.88
C GLY A 322 16.71 34.09 10.51
N MET A 323 15.41 33.82 10.41
CA MET A 323 14.27 34.32 11.20
C MET A 323 13.21 33.20 11.18
N LEU A 324 12.80 32.61 12.30
CA LEU A 324 11.77 33.03 13.27
C LEU A 324 10.34 33.19 12.73
N ALA A 325 9.46 32.36 13.31
CA ALA A 325 8.06 32.56 13.69
C ALA A 325 6.96 32.59 12.61
N GLY A 326 5.87 31.85 12.90
CA GLY A 326 4.60 32.01 12.21
C GLY A 326 3.61 30.88 12.42
N THR A 327 3.22 30.60 13.67
CA THR A 327 2.02 29.83 13.99
C THR A 327 0.79 30.51 13.39
N GLY A 328 -0.03 29.77 12.65
CA GLY A 328 -1.25 30.29 12.05
C GLY A 328 -2.23 29.19 11.67
N THR A 329 -2.91 28.62 12.66
CA THR A 329 -4.19 27.94 12.46
C THR A 329 -5.27 28.98 12.14
N PRO A 330 -6.14 28.69 11.16
CA PRO A 330 -7.55 28.99 11.36
C PRO A 330 -8.40 27.75 11.08
N ALA A 331 -8.75 27.04 12.17
CA ALA A 331 -10.04 26.39 12.27
C ALA A 331 -11.08 27.48 12.52
N ALA A 332 -11.94 27.78 11.53
CA ALA A 332 -13.30 28.33 11.69
C ALA A 332 -13.79 28.97 10.38
N MET A 333 -14.26 28.19 9.40
CA MET A 333 -15.12 28.76 8.34
C MET A 333 -15.94 27.76 7.50
N TRP A 334 -16.55 26.71 8.09
CA TRP A 334 -17.44 25.80 7.32
C TRP A 334 -18.74 25.36 8.00
N LEU A 335 -19.22 26.09 9.02
CA LEU A 335 -20.48 25.77 9.72
C LEU A 335 -21.73 26.55 9.24
N LEU A 336 -21.72 27.17 8.06
CA LEU A 336 -22.86 27.98 7.57
C LEU A 336 -23.34 27.60 6.15
N GLY A 337 -23.36 26.31 5.81
CA GLY A 337 -23.76 25.85 4.47
C GLY A 337 -24.67 24.63 4.39
N LEU A 338 -25.38 24.25 5.46
CA LEU A 338 -26.19 23.02 5.50
C LEU A 338 -27.64 23.19 5.99
N SER A 339 -28.25 24.36 5.79
CA SER A 339 -29.64 24.62 6.19
C SER A 339 -30.61 24.98 5.06
N ALA A 340 -30.23 24.87 3.77
CA ALA A 340 -31.08 25.31 2.65
C ALA A 340 -31.46 24.26 1.59
N THR A 341 -31.07 22.99 1.72
CA THR A 341 -31.38 21.94 0.71
C THR A 341 -32.42 20.91 1.13
N LEU A 342 -33.02 21.02 2.32
CA LEU A 342 -34.00 20.05 2.83
C LEU A 342 -35.47 20.37 2.54
N VAL A 343 -35.77 21.39 1.73
CA VAL A 343 -37.17 21.77 1.39
C VAL A 343 -37.54 21.49 -0.08
N VAL A 344 -36.58 21.24 -0.98
CA VAL A 344 -36.88 21.06 -2.42
C VAL A 344 -37.01 19.58 -2.84
N ALA A 345 -36.51 18.62 -2.05
CA ALA A 345 -36.63 17.20 -2.37
C ALA A 345 -37.95 16.54 -1.91
N GLY A 346 -38.74 17.21 -1.04
CA GLY A 346 -39.97 16.66 -0.46
C GLY A 346 -41.22 16.76 -1.34
N THR A 347 -41.30 17.71 -2.26
CA THR A 347 -42.49 17.96 -3.10
C THR A 347 -42.54 17.10 -4.36
N GLY A 348 -41.39 16.63 -4.88
CA GLY A 348 -41.34 15.78 -6.07
C GLY A 348 -41.88 14.36 -5.85
N LEU A 349 -41.79 13.84 -4.63
CA LEU A 349 -42.15 12.45 -4.32
C LEU A 349 -43.66 12.26 -4.06
N VAL A 350 -44.37 13.33 -3.68
CA VAL A 350 -45.83 13.29 -3.46
C VAL A 350 -46.62 13.34 -4.78
N LEU A 351 -46.06 13.95 -5.84
CA LEU A 351 -46.74 14.05 -7.14
C LEU A 351 -46.64 12.76 -7.97
N ARG A 352 -45.61 11.93 -7.77
CA ARG A 352 -45.48 10.65 -8.49
C ARG A 352 -46.36 9.54 -7.93
N ALA A 353 -46.73 9.59 -6.65
CA ALA A 353 -47.62 8.61 -6.02
C ALA A 353 -49.11 8.78 -6.39
N ARG A 354 -49.52 9.93 -6.95
CA ARG A 354 -50.91 10.16 -7.40
C ARG A 354 -51.20 9.71 -8.83
N HIS A 355 -50.19 9.37 -9.62
CA HIS A 355 -50.39 8.97 -11.02
C HIS A 355 -50.65 7.46 -11.18
N ASP A 356 -50.23 6.63 -10.22
CA ASP A 356 -50.39 5.16 -10.31
C ASP A 356 -51.76 4.63 -9.82
N ILE A 357 -52.60 5.47 -9.21
CA ILE A 357 -53.92 5.03 -8.71
C ILE A 357 -55.01 5.11 -9.80
N ARG A 358 -54.76 5.77 -10.94
CA ARG A 358 -55.77 5.93 -12.01
C ARG A 358 -55.70 4.92 -13.15
N THR A 359 -54.74 4.01 -13.16
CA THR A 359 -54.53 3.05 -14.26
C THR A 359 -55.02 1.63 -13.95
N TRP A 360 -55.66 1.40 -12.81
CA TRP A 360 -56.22 0.09 -12.40
C TRP A 360 -57.73 0.15 -12.16
N GLY A 361 -58.44 1.02 -12.88
CA GLY A 361 -59.90 1.16 -12.81
C GLY A 361 -60.51 1.40 -14.18
N ALA A 362 -60.26 0.50 -15.12
CA ALA A 362 -61.03 0.28 -16.34
C ALA A 362 -61.04 -1.21 -16.63
#